data_AF-H2CK40-F1
#
_entry.id   AF-H2CK40-F1
#
_cell.length_a   1.000
_cell.length_b   1.000
_cell.length_c   1.000
_cell.angle_alpha   90.00
_cell.angle_beta   90.00
_cell.angle_gamma   90.00
#
_symmetry.space_group_name_H-M   'P 1'
#
loop_
_entity.id
_entity.type
_entity.pdbx_description
1 polymer ?
#
loop_
_entity_poly.entity_id
_entity_poly.type
_entity_poly.pdbx_seq_one_letter_code
_entity_poly.pdbx_strand_id
1 'polypeptide(L)'
;MSDRNRSGQVAEMGVYLGIVFEFIGMLGFSGLVGYALQRWVWPEQGALAFLFAMMAGLAIGIYHIMQRVKDLERRSKNRDKEPVKRSPTVDDSHKALDELRQMNDRLDEIKRKKR
;
A
#
# COMPACT_ATOMS: atom_id res chain seq x y z
N MET A 1 -12.60 20.56 11.39
CA MET A 1 -11.43 20.61 10.47
C MET A 1 -10.31 19.64 10.90
N SER A 2 -10.62 18.45 11.46
CA SER A 2 -9.64 17.63 12.22
C SER A 2 -9.50 16.15 11.78
N ASP A 3 -10.54 15.49 11.24
CA ASP A 3 -10.46 14.03 10.97
C ASP A 3 -9.76 13.62 9.67
N ARG A 4 -9.69 14.54 8.70
CA ARG A 4 -9.07 14.25 7.38
C ARG A 4 -7.53 14.20 7.45
N ASN A 5 -6.92 14.92 8.38
CA ASN A 5 -5.47 14.86 8.61
C ASN A 5 -5.04 13.61 9.38
N ARG A 6 -5.86 13.13 10.34
CA ARG A 6 -5.55 11.91 11.09
C ARG A 6 -5.60 10.66 10.22
N SER A 7 -6.60 10.54 9.35
CA SER A 7 -6.73 9.39 8.44
C SER A 7 -5.58 9.30 7.42
N GLY A 8 -5.10 10.44 6.91
CA GLY A 8 -3.89 10.49 6.07
C GLY A 8 -2.61 10.09 6.81
N GLN A 9 -2.44 10.58 8.04
CA GLN A 9 -1.28 10.22 8.89
C GLN A 9 -1.26 8.75 9.30
N VAL A 10 -2.41 8.17 9.65
CA VAL A 10 -2.51 6.76 10.04
C VAL A 10 -2.25 5.83 8.85
N ALA A 11 -2.72 6.22 7.66
CA ALA A 11 -2.42 5.47 6.43
C ALA A 11 -0.92 5.52 6.08
N GLU A 12 -0.26 6.67 6.21
CA GLU A 12 1.19 6.80 6.03
C GLU A 12 1.97 6.00 7.08
N MET A 13 1.60 6.09 8.36
CA MET A 13 2.22 5.31 9.43
C MET A 13 2.07 3.79 9.22
N GLY A 14 0.92 3.33 8.71
CA GLY A 14 0.71 1.93 8.36
C GLY A 14 1.68 1.44 7.28
N VAL A 15 2.01 2.28 6.30
CA VAL A 15 2.99 1.94 5.26
C VAL A 15 4.39 1.83 5.84
N TYR A 16 4.81 2.78 6.70
CA TYR A 16 6.12 2.72 7.36
C TYR A 16 6.24 1.49 8.27
N LEU A 17 5.21 1.18 9.05
CA LEU A 17 5.19 0.01 9.93
C LEU A 17 5.29 -1.29 9.12
N GLY A 18 4.56 -1.37 8.00
CA GLY A 18 4.62 -2.50 7.08
C GLY A 18 6.02 -2.71 6.50
N ILE A 19 6.72 -1.65 6.12
CA ILE A 19 8.09 -1.72 5.60
C ILE A 19 9.06 -2.24 6.67
N VAL A 20 8.92 -1.79 7.93
CA VAL A 20 9.76 -2.27 9.04
C VAL A 20 9.51 -3.75 9.33
N PHE A 21 8.25 -4.18 9.36
CA PHE A 21 7.91 -5.59 9.53
C PHE A 21 8.41 -6.46 8.37
N GLU A 22 8.30 -5.99 7.12
CA GLU A 22 8.83 -6.68 5.94
C GLU A 22 10.35 -6.85 6.04
N PHE A 23 11.07 -5.81 6.48
CA PHE A 23 12.51 -5.86 6.70
C PHE A 23 12.92 -6.82 7.82
N ILE A 24 12.24 -6.78 8.97
CA ILE A 24 12.49 -7.71 10.08
C ILE A 24 12.19 -9.15 9.63
N GLY A 25 11.12 -9.34 8.87
CA GLY A 25 10.76 -10.64 8.28
C GLY A 25 11.84 -11.17 7.35
N MET A 26 12.38 -10.34 6.44
CA MET A 26 13.49 -10.71 5.56
C MET A 26 14.76 -11.05 6.34
N LEU A 27 15.11 -10.25 7.35
CA LEU A 27 16.27 -10.52 8.21
C LEU A 27 16.13 -11.85 8.95
N GLY A 28 14.96 -12.08 9.56
CA GLY A 28 14.66 -13.34 10.25
C GLY A 28 14.70 -14.54 9.31
N PHE A 29 14.11 -14.41 8.11
CA PHE A 29 14.16 -15.43 7.08
C PHE A 29 15.60 -15.73 6.62
N SER A 30 16.40 -14.69 6.38
CA SER A 30 17.79 -14.85 5.94
C SER A 30 18.65 -15.51 7.02
N GLY A 31 18.43 -15.15 8.29
CA GLY A 31 19.07 -15.82 9.42
C GLY A 31 18.70 -17.31 9.51
N LEU A 32 17.41 -17.64 9.30
CA LEU A 32 16.94 -19.02 9.30
C LEU A 32 17.54 -19.84 8.15
N VAL A 33 17.58 -19.26 6.94
CA VAL A 33 18.22 -19.87 5.76
C VAL A 33 19.72 -20.03 5.98
N GLY A 34 20.39 -19.02 6.54
CA GLY A 34 21.80 -19.08 6.90
C GLY A 34 22.10 -20.19 7.90
N TYR A 35 21.26 -20.35 8.93
CA TYR A 35 21.38 -21.42 9.90
C TYR A 35 21.15 -22.81 9.26
N ALA A 36 20.13 -22.93 8.40
CA ALA A 36 19.86 -24.18 7.68
C ALA A 36 21.02 -24.56 6.74
N LEU A 37 21.55 -23.60 5.98
CA LEU A 37 22.71 -23.80 5.10
C LEU A 37 23.97 -24.18 5.89
N GLN A 38 24.21 -23.51 7.02
CA GLN A 38 25.30 -23.85 7.92
C GLN A 38 25.15 -25.28 8.44
N ARG A 39 23.94 -25.69 8.83
CA ARG A 39 23.71 -27.00 9.44
C ARG A 39 23.74 -28.15 8.43
N TRP A 40 23.28 -27.95 7.20
CA TRP A 40 23.06 -29.02 6.22
C TRP A 40 24.07 -29.04 5.07
N VAL A 41 24.56 -27.88 4.62
CA VAL A 41 25.43 -27.79 3.43
C VAL A 41 26.89 -27.61 3.82
N TRP A 42 27.18 -26.71 4.77
CA TRP A 42 28.55 -26.42 5.21
C TRP A 42 28.72 -26.51 6.73
N PRO A 43 28.57 -27.71 7.33
CA PRO A 43 28.72 -27.90 8.77
C PRO A 43 30.12 -27.56 9.29
N GLU A 44 31.16 -27.69 8.44
CA GLU A 44 32.55 -27.45 8.82
C GLU A 44 32.96 -25.97 8.76
N GLN A 45 32.23 -25.11 8.04
CA GLN A 45 32.63 -23.71 7.83
C GLN A 45 32.24 -22.78 9.00
N GLY A 46 31.82 -23.33 10.14
CA GLY A 46 31.45 -22.55 11.32
C GLY A 46 30.36 -21.51 11.01
N ALA A 47 30.37 -20.39 11.73
CA ALA A 47 29.35 -19.34 11.60
C ALA A 47 29.44 -18.49 10.32
N LEU A 48 30.36 -18.78 9.39
CA LEU A 48 30.55 -17.98 8.18
C LEU A 48 29.31 -18.00 7.26
N ALA A 49 28.69 -19.18 7.07
CA ALA A 49 27.51 -19.31 6.22
C ALA A 49 26.32 -18.49 6.75
N PHE A 50 26.14 -18.48 8.09
CA PHE A 50 25.15 -17.65 8.75
C PHE A 50 25.47 -16.15 8.58
N LEU A 51 26.73 -15.74 8.79
CA LEU A 51 27.17 -14.35 8.59
C LEU A 51 26.92 -13.87 7.16
N PHE A 52 27.27 -14.68 6.15
CA PHE A 52 27.04 -14.36 4.75
C PHE A 52 25.55 -14.23 4.43
N ALA A 53 24.72 -15.16 4.92
CA ALA A 53 23.28 -15.08 4.73
C ALA A 53 22.69 -13.83 5.41
N MET A 54 23.13 -13.49 6.62
CA MET A 54 22.70 -12.27 7.31
C MET A 54 23.10 -11.01 6.55
N MET A 55 24.34 -10.93 6.05
CA MET A 55 24.81 -9.81 5.24
C MET A 55 24.06 -9.68 3.92
N ALA A 56 23.78 -10.80 3.25
CA ALA A 56 22.97 -10.82 2.03
C ALA A 56 21.53 -10.36 2.30
N GLY A 57 20.91 -10.87 3.37
CA GLY A 57 19.57 -10.47 3.79
C GLY A 57 19.49 -8.98 4.15
N LEU A 58 20.52 -8.44 4.80
CA LEU A 58 20.60 -7.02 5.13
C LEU A 58 20.75 -6.16 3.86
N ALA A 59 21.63 -6.55 2.93
CA ALA A 59 21.80 -5.84 1.66
C ALA A 59 20.52 -5.84 0.82
N ILE A 60 19.84 -6.98 0.71
CA ILE A 60 18.56 -7.12 0.01
C ILE A 60 17.47 -6.29 0.69
N GLY A 61 17.41 -6.33 2.02
CA GLY A 61 16.45 -5.54 2.81
C GLY A 61 16.65 -4.04 2.62
N ILE A 62 17.89 -3.55 2.66
CA ILE A 62 18.22 -2.13 2.39
C ILE A 62 17.82 -1.76 0.96
N TYR A 63 18.12 -2.61 -0.03
CA TYR A 63 17.74 -2.40 -1.42
C TYR A 63 16.22 -2.28 -1.60
N HIS A 64 15.45 -3.17 -0.96
CA HIS A 64 13.99 -3.14 -0.97
C HIS A 64 13.43 -1.87 -0.33
N ILE A 65 13.96 -1.46 0.82
CA ILE A 65 13.56 -0.20 1.47
C ILE A 65 13.85 0.98 0.53
N MET A 66 15.01 1.01 -0.10
CA MET A 66 15.40 2.10 -1.00
C MET A 66 14.52 2.16 -2.26
N GLN A 67 14.09 1.02 -2.79
CA GLN A 67 13.08 0.99 -3.87
C GLN A 67 11.72 1.49 -3.39
N ARG A 68 11.25 1.01 -2.23
CA ARG A 68 9.97 1.45 -1.63
C ARG A 68 9.96 2.97 -1.39
N VAL A 69 11.04 3.51 -0.83
CA VAL A 69 11.19 4.95 -0.59
C VAL A 69 11.14 5.74 -1.90
N LYS A 70 11.84 5.28 -2.95
CA LYS A 70 11.77 5.90 -4.28
C LYS A 70 10.36 5.85 -4.88
N ASP A 71 9.62 4.76 -4.67
CA ASP A 71 8.23 4.65 -5.12
C ASP A 71 7.29 5.55 -4.33
N LEU A 72 7.50 5.71 -3.02
CA LEU A 72 6.77 6.68 -2.20
C LEU A 72 7.05 8.12 -2.64
N GLU A 73 8.32 8.45 -2.94
CA GLU A 73 8.71 9.77 -3.43
C GLU A 73 8.12 10.06 -4.82
N ARG A 74 8.07 9.06 -5.72
CA ARG A 74 7.37 9.19 -7.00
C ARG A 74 5.86 9.38 -6.83
N ARG A 75 5.24 8.66 -5.89
CA ARG A 75 3.81 8.82 -5.60
C ARG A 75 3.51 10.16 -4.96
N SER A 76 4.34 10.69 -4.07
CA SER A 76 4.13 12.03 -3.48
C SER A 76 4.29 13.12 -4.54
N LYS A 77 5.33 13.03 -5.39
CA LYS A 77 5.58 13.98 -6.49
C LYS A 77 4.48 13.97 -7.57
N ASN A 78 3.79 12.84 -7.75
CA ASN A 78 2.62 12.76 -8.64
C ASN A 78 1.31 13.11 -7.94
N ARG A 79 1.22 13.02 -6.61
CA ARG A 79 0.05 13.48 -5.83
C ARG A 79 -0.12 15.00 -5.87
N ASP A 80 0.96 15.75 -6.08
CA ASP A 80 0.93 17.19 -6.35
C ASP A 80 0.44 17.53 -7.78
N LYS A 81 0.30 16.52 -8.66
CA LYS A 81 -0.13 16.68 -10.06
C LYS A 81 -1.44 15.98 -10.41
N GLU A 82 -1.92 15.05 -9.58
CA GLU A 82 -3.27 14.52 -9.70
C GLU A 82 -4.27 15.55 -9.14
N PRO A 83 -5.26 16.01 -9.92
CA PRO A 83 -6.34 16.80 -9.35
C PRO A 83 -6.97 15.95 -8.26
N VAL A 84 -6.98 16.49 -7.04
CA VAL A 84 -7.65 15.93 -5.87
C VAL A 84 -8.96 15.30 -6.35
N LYS A 85 -9.02 13.97 -6.42
CA LYS A 85 -10.30 13.26 -6.51
C LYS A 85 -11.02 13.64 -5.22
N ARG A 86 -11.82 14.69 -5.29
CA ARG A 86 -12.71 15.10 -4.21
C ARG A 86 -13.48 13.84 -3.87
N SER A 87 -13.31 13.35 -2.64
CA SER A 87 -14.24 12.39 -2.06
C SER A 87 -15.63 12.96 -2.33
N PRO A 88 -16.55 12.19 -2.94
CA PRO A 88 -17.86 12.69 -3.30
C PRO A 88 -18.47 13.31 -2.05
N THR A 89 -18.77 14.60 -2.13
CA THR A 89 -19.33 15.36 -1.02
C THR A 89 -20.81 14.95 -0.91
N VAL A 90 -21.41 15.08 0.26
CA VAL A 90 -22.84 14.74 0.46
C VAL A 90 -23.74 15.48 -0.54
N ASP A 91 -23.36 16.69 -0.95
CA ASP A 91 -24.03 17.47 -1.99
C ASP A 91 -23.98 16.81 -3.39
N ASP A 92 -22.87 16.14 -3.73
CA ASP A 92 -22.74 15.42 -5.00
C ASP A 92 -23.66 14.18 -5.02
N SER A 93 -23.83 13.53 -3.86
CA SER A 93 -24.77 12.42 -3.69
C SER A 93 -26.23 12.87 -3.78
N HIS A 94 -26.58 14.03 -3.22
CA HIS A 94 -27.92 14.60 -3.37
C HIS A 94 -28.24 14.94 -4.83
N LYS A 95 -27.28 15.52 -5.55
CA LYS A 95 -27.45 15.82 -6.97
C LYS A 95 -27.61 14.56 -7.83
N ALA A 96 -26.88 13.49 -7.52
CA ALA A 96 -27.03 12.20 -8.20
C ALA A 96 -28.39 11.55 -7.92
N LEU A 97 -28.93 11.69 -6.71
CA LEU A 97 -30.27 11.20 -6.35
C LEU A 97 -31.38 12.00 -7.05
N ASP A 98 -31.21 13.32 -7.20
CA ASP A 98 -32.15 14.16 -7.96
C ASP A 98 -32.14 13.82 -9.45
N GLU A 99 -30.96 13.54 -10.04
CA GLU A 99 -30.84 13.08 -11.43
C GLU A 99 -31.52 11.72 -11.65
N LEU A 100 -31.36 10.78 -10.70
CA LEU A 100 -32.05 9.48 -10.74
C LEU A 100 -33.57 9.64 -10.62
N ARG A 101 -34.04 10.56 -9.77
CA ARG A 101 -35.46 10.86 -9.61
C ARG A 101 -36.05 11.44 -10.89
N GLN A 102 -35.36 12.40 -11.52
CA GLN A 102 -35.75 12.97 -12.80
C GLN A 102 -35.79 11.94 -13.94
N MET A 103 -34.85 10.99 -13.96
CA MET A 103 -34.86 9.92 -14.95
C MET A 103 -36.05 8.98 -14.76
N ASN A 104 -36.40 8.66 -13.52
CA ASN A 104 -37.54 7.81 -13.23
C ASN A 104 -38.87 8.47 -13.64
N ASP A 105 -39.03 9.77 -13.38
CA ASP A 105 -40.21 10.53 -13.79
C ASP A 105 -40.36 10.58 -15.33
N ARG A 106 -39.24 10.73 -16.07
CA ARG A 106 -39.24 10.66 -17.54
C ARG A 106 -39.58 9.27 -18.07
N LEU A 107 -39.13 8.22 -17.41
CA LEU A 107 -39.44 6.83 -17.78
C LEU A 107 -40.94 6.54 -17.60
N ASP A 108 -41.54 7.02 -16.52
CA ASP A 108 -42.97 6.88 -16.29
C ASP A 108 -43.81 7.67 -17.30
N GLU A 109 -43.35 8.86 -17.71
CA GLU A 109 -44.00 9.65 -18.74
C GLU A 109 -43.97 8.95 -20.11
N ILE A 110 -42.83 8.35 -20.49
CA ILE A 110 -42.70 7.53 -21.70
C ILE A 110 -43.62 6.30 -21.63
N LYS A 111 -43.71 5.65 -20.46
CA LYS A 111 -44.54 4.46 -20.26
C LYS A 111 -46.04 4.79 -20.32
N ARG A 112 -46.45 5.96 -19.83
CA ARG A 112 -47.83 6.47 -19.96
C ARG A 112 -48.18 6.88 -21.37
N LYS A 113 -47.24 7.45 -22.14
CA LYS A 113 -47.46 7.88 -23.52
C LYS A 113 -47.48 6.72 -24.54
N LYS A 114 -47.00 5.54 -24.15
CA LYS A 114 -46.99 4.31 -24.96
C LYS A 114 -48.21 3.40 -24.70
N ARG A 115 -49.13 3.82 -23.82
CA ARG A 115 -50.43 3.19 -23.57
C ARG A 115 -51.52 4.01 -24.24
#